data_AF-A0A2B4R7N1-F1
#
_entry.id   AF-A0A2B4R7N1-F1
#
_cell.length_a   1.000
_cell.length_b   1.000
_cell.length_c   1.000
_cell.angle_alpha   90.00
_cell.angle_beta   90.00
_cell.angle_gamma   90.00
#
_symmetry.space_group_name_H-M   'P 1'
#
loop_
_entity.id
_entity.type
_entity.pdbx_description
1 polymer ?
#
loop_
_entity_poly.entity_id
_entity_poly.type
_entity_poly.pdbx_seq_one_letter_code
_entity_poly.pdbx_strand_id
1 'polypeptide(L)'
;MKAKINSLTVHADFLKFGFAINEEKSIWEPVQIITWVGTVLETNQGFISVTQQRISKLKANIDSVLKEDSMIGNVRNLATVVGQIISLTPCVGGVTRIMTRSLYAVVNTKVSWNSTVELTMKACNELMLWSQNVDSLNRRCPWLPLSQPAKLVYSDASDYACGSFIHSEGKMFQQNWSTIESNNSSTWRKLKAVELALIGFAPSLLDFPRGPLKDTSFKDPDLPSLSSRLETTILLARAPGTVNMFDRAFYDTAFYSIKWSHESAGLVTPTENPLVNRVREFAKKILGTKTGNRKEPLSIEILKDVIDGSDLSNTLQLRNVCLYVLCEAGFFRSEEVTRIRRNHIKFLEDHMIIKVEKSKIDQLRQGDEVVIASSGGSACPVSILRHYLSRLNIDPHSDELIFRQLVKTKSSYKMVSKDKPISYPTVGDHLSKSLHSVVPDPSVYGTHSLGSGGASKAANSGVGDRVFQRHGRWKSVSAKDGYVKDDIASRNSVSKSLGF
;
A
#
# COMPACT_ATOMS: atom_id res chain seq x y z
N MET A 1 -8.04 40.49 -24.33
CA MET A 1 -9.49 40.58 -24.66
C MET A 1 -10.29 39.41 -24.07
N LYS A 2 -9.98 38.15 -24.38
CA LYS A 2 -10.74 36.96 -23.89
C LYS A 2 -10.84 36.83 -22.35
N ALA A 3 -9.74 37.06 -21.61
CA ALA A 3 -9.74 36.97 -20.15
C ALA A 3 -10.66 38.01 -19.47
N LYS A 4 -10.73 39.22 -20.04
CA LYS A 4 -11.60 40.30 -19.54
C LYS A 4 -13.07 39.98 -19.76
N ILE A 5 -13.41 39.42 -20.93
CA ILE A 5 -14.77 38.95 -21.22
C ILE A 5 -15.17 37.87 -20.21
N ASN A 6 -14.32 36.85 -19.98
CA ASN A 6 -14.60 35.80 -19.00
C ASN A 6 -14.80 36.35 -17.59
N SER A 7 -13.97 37.30 -17.16
CA SER A 7 -14.09 37.95 -15.84
C SER A 7 -15.44 38.64 -15.67
N LEU A 8 -15.87 39.41 -16.68
CA LEU A 8 -17.17 40.08 -16.70
C LEU A 8 -18.34 39.09 -16.70
N THR A 9 -18.23 37.98 -17.43
CA THR A 9 -19.24 36.90 -17.41
C THR A 9 -19.38 36.31 -16.00
N VAL A 10 -18.27 35.99 -15.34
CA VAL A 10 -18.29 35.44 -13.97
C VAL A 10 -18.88 36.45 -12.97
N HIS A 11 -18.52 37.73 -13.08
CA HIS A 11 -19.11 38.79 -12.25
C HIS A 11 -20.63 38.87 -12.42
N ALA A 12 -21.10 38.90 -13.68
CA ALA A 12 -22.53 38.93 -13.99
C ALA A 12 -23.28 37.69 -13.50
N ASP A 13 -22.69 36.50 -13.61
CA ASP A 13 -23.28 35.26 -13.11
C ASP A 13 -23.42 35.29 -11.58
N PHE A 14 -22.40 35.74 -10.84
CA PHE A 14 -22.49 35.86 -9.39
C PHE A 14 -23.62 36.78 -8.94
N LEU A 15 -23.78 37.94 -9.58
CA LEU A 15 -24.91 38.83 -9.31
C LEU A 15 -26.26 38.19 -9.66
N LYS A 16 -26.34 37.52 -10.82
CA LYS A 16 -27.55 36.83 -11.28
C LYS A 16 -28.02 35.74 -10.32
N PHE A 17 -27.08 35.00 -9.71
CA PHE A 17 -27.39 33.96 -8.72
C PHE A 17 -27.54 34.49 -7.29
N GLY A 18 -27.50 35.82 -7.09
CA GLY A 18 -27.74 36.45 -5.78
C GLY A 18 -26.55 36.41 -4.82
N PHE A 19 -25.33 36.20 -5.31
CA PHE A 19 -24.14 36.25 -4.47
C PHE A 19 -23.74 37.72 -4.19
N ALA A 20 -23.44 38.02 -2.92
CA ALA A 20 -22.83 39.29 -2.54
C ALA A 20 -21.32 39.26 -2.81
N ILE A 21 -20.87 40.12 -3.71
CA ILE A 21 -19.46 40.23 -4.10
C ILE A 21 -18.75 41.21 -3.16
N ASN A 22 -17.59 40.82 -2.62
CA ASN A 22 -16.71 41.74 -1.93
C ASN A 22 -15.81 42.42 -2.96
N GLU A 23 -16.18 43.63 -3.40
CA GLU A 23 -15.47 44.35 -4.46
C GLU A 23 -14.04 44.77 -4.06
N GLU A 24 -13.80 45.01 -2.76
CA GLU A 24 -12.45 45.37 -2.27
C GLU A 24 -11.46 44.19 -2.34
N LYS A 25 -11.95 42.97 -2.14
CA LYS A 25 -11.11 41.75 -2.15
C LYS A 25 -11.08 41.06 -3.52
N SER A 26 -11.89 41.51 -4.46
CA SER A 26 -12.03 40.89 -5.78
C SER A 26 -11.21 41.66 -6.83
N ILE A 27 -10.54 40.93 -7.71
CA ILE A 27 -9.76 41.51 -8.82
C ILE A 27 -10.45 41.09 -10.12
N TRP A 28 -11.26 41.99 -10.67
CA TRP A 28 -12.03 41.73 -11.91
C TRP A 28 -11.28 42.12 -13.17
N GLU A 29 -10.34 43.06 -13.08
CA GLU A 29 -9.42 43.32 -14.19
C GLU A 29 -8.33 42.26 -14.21
N PRO A 30 -8.18 41.50 -15.32
CA PRO A 30 -7.19 40.43 -15.38
C PRO A 30 -5.76 40.96 -15.16
N VAL A 31 -5.04 40.34 -14.22
CA VAL A 31 -3.65 40.66 -13.90
C VAL A 31 -2.72 39.50 -14.24
N GLN A 32 -1.45 39.79 -14.52
CA GLN A 32 -0.41 38.78 -14.77
C GLN A 32 0.31 38.33 -13.49
N ILE A 33 0.13 39.08 -12.40
CA ILE A 33 0.71 38.77 -11.08
C ILE A 33 -0.41 38.90 -10.06
N ILE A 34 -0.71 37.81 -9.36
CA ILE A 34 -1.73 37.80 -8.30
C ILE A 34 -1.20 37.06 -7.08
N THR A 35 -1.46 37.61 -5.89
CA THR A 35 -1.19 36.92 -4.64
C THR A 35 -2.48 36.31 -4.11
N TRP A 36 -2.53 34.99 -4.00
CA TRP A 36 -3.67 34.25 -3.47
C TRP A 36 -3.23 33.42 -2.26
N VAL A 37 -3.79 33.74 -1.09
CA VAL A 37 -3.51 33.03 0.19
C VAL A 37 -1.99 32.88 0.45
N GLY A 38 -1.25 33.97 0.19
CA GLY A 38 0.21 34.01 0.37
C GLY A 38 1.02 33.21 -0.66
N THR A 39 0.43 32.86 -1.80
CA THR A 39 1.10 32.31 -2.98
C THR A 39 1.04 33.34 -4.10
N VAL A 40 2.18 33.67 -4.69
CA VAL A 40 2.31 34.58 -5.83
C VAL A 40 2.27 33.75 -7.11
N LEU A 41 1.30 34.02 -7.97
CA LEU A 41 1.16 33.46 -9.31
C LEU A 41 1.62 34.52 -10.30
N GLU A 42 2.72 34.26 -10.99
CA GLU A 42 3.35 35.17 -11.95
C GLU A 42 3.31 34.55 -13.35
N THR A 43 2.28 34.87 -14.13
CA THR A 43 1.99 34.21 -15.42
C THR A 43 2.80 34.74 -16.60
N ASN A 44 3.37 35.95 -16.50
CA ASN A 44 4.27 36.52 -17.51
C ASN A 44 5.59 35.75 -17.63
N GLN A 45 6.16 35.32 -16.50
CA GLN A 45 7.39 34.51 -16.42
C GLN A 45 7.08 33.03 -16.20
N GLY A 46 5.83 32.70 -15.87
CA GLY A 46 5.39 31.35 -15.59
C GLY A 46 5.89 30.82 -14.26
N PHE A 47 5.98 31.62 -13.20
CA PHE A 47 6.41 31.13 -11.89
C PHE A 47 5.29 31.14 -10.87
N ILE A 48 5.38 30.20 -9.92
CA ILE A 48 4.65 30.20 -8.67
C ILE A 48 5.67 30.28 -7.54
N SER A 49 5.46 31.21 -6.62
CA SER A 49 6.31 31.40 -5.44
C SER A 49 5.47 31.69 -4.20
N VAL A 50 6.09 31.61 -3.04
CA VAL A 50 5.50 32.00 -1.75
C VAL A 50 5.93 33.42 -1.41
N THR A 51 5.05 34.19 -0.76
CA THR A 51 5.37 35.57 -0.36
C THR A 51 6.57 35.63 0.60
N GLN A 52 7.36 36.70 0.50
CA GLN A 52 8.52 36.90 1.38
C GLN A 52 8.11 36.92 2.86
N GLN A 53 6.92 37.44 3.17
CA GLN A 53 6.38 37.42 4.53
C GLN A 53 6.27 35.99 5.10
N ARG A 54 5.81 35.02 4.30
CA ARG A 54 5.71 33.61 4.73
C ARG A 54 7.09 32.96 4.87
N ILE A 55 8.03 33.31 3.99
CA ILE A 55 9.43 32.84 4.06
C ILE A 55 10.11 33.36 5.33
N SER A 56 10.05 34.68 5.59
CA SER A 56 10.62 35.29 6.80
C SER A 56 9.98 34.73 8.07
N LYS A 57 8.66 34.51 8.07
CA LYS A 57 7.96 33.89 9.21
C LYS A 57 8.40 32.44 9.45
N LEU A 58 8.64 31.67 8.40
CA LEU A 58 9.16 30.31 8.52
C LEU A 58 10.58 30.32 9.11
N LYS A 59 11.48 31.15 8.57
CA LYS A 59 12.85 31.29 9.10
C LYS A 59 12.88 31.70 10.57
N ALA A 60 12.10 32.72 10.94
CA ALA A 60 12.01 33.16 12.34
C ALA A 60 11.54 32.05 13.28
N ASN A 61 10.58 31.22 12.85
CA ASN A 61 10.11 30.08 13.64
C ASN A 61 11.14 28.96 13.70
N ILE A 62 11.90 28.70 12.63
CA ILE A 62 13.02 27.75 12.65
C ILE A 62 14.10 28.23 13.62
N ASP A 63 14.49 29.50 13.56
CA ASP A 63 15.50 30.08 14.44
C ASP A 63 15.05 30.03 15.90
N SER A 64 13.75 30.24 16.18
CA SER A 64 13.19 30.08 17.53
C SER A 64 13.29 28.66 18.05
N VAL A 65 13.18 27.64 17.18
CA VAL A 65 13.32 26.23 17.56
C VAL A 65 14.79 25.85 17.76
N LEU A 66 15.72 26.49 17.04
CA LEU A 66 17.16 26.20 17.10
C LEU A 66 17.91 26.99 18.18
N LYS A 67 17.36 28.10 18.69
CA LYS A 67 17.99 28.97 19.70
C LYS A 67 17.96 28.41 21.12
N GLU A 68 17.10 27.44 21.39
CA GLU A 68 17.13 26.72 22.66
C GLU A 68 18.32 25.75 22.58
N ASP A 69 19.44 26.05 23.25
CA ASP A 69 20.66 25.19 23.29
C ASP A 69 20.38 23.75 23.80
N SER A 70 19.16 23.49 24.26
CA SER A 70 18.66 22.14 24.46
C SER A 70 18.12 21.58 23.15
N MET A 71 18.51 20.35 22.80
CA MET A 71 17.81 19.50 21.82
C MET A 71 16.34 19.22 22.20
N ILE A 72 15.73 19.99 23.10
CA ILE A 72 14.38 19.87 23.61
C ILE A 72 13.62 21.09 23.11
N GLY A 73 12.54 20.88 22.36
CA GLY A 73 11.72 21.95 21.83
C GLY A 73 10.23 21.75 22.10
N ASN A 74 9.48 22.83 22.15
CA ASN A 74 8.02 22.76 22.29
C ASN A 74 7.37 22.13 21.04
N VAL A 75 6.50 21.14 21.26
CA VAL A 75 5.82 20.40 20.18
C VAL A 75 5.00 21.30 19.25
N ARG A 76 4.31 22.32 19.79
CA ARG A 76 3.48 23.23 19.00
C ARG A 76 4.34 24.12 18.08
N ASN A 77 5.49 24.56 18.54
CA ASN A 77 6.42 25.35 17.73
C ASN A 77 6.96 24.51 16.57
N LEU A 78 7.39 23.27 16.86
CA LEU A 78 7.87 22.33 15.86
C LEU A 78 6.79 21.98 14.82
N ALA A 79 5.57 21.68 15.28
CA ALA A 79 4.44 21.41 14.40
C ALA A 79 4.05 22.61 13.52
N THR A 80 4.21 23.83 14.04
CA THR A 80 3.99 25.06 13.27
C THR A 80 4.99 25.18 12.12
N VAL A 81 6.28 24.95 12.39
CA VAL A 81 7.33 24.94 11.36
C VAL A 81 7.04 23.89 10.29
N VAL A 82 6.70 22.66 10.70
CA VAL A 82 6.33 21.57 9.79
C VAL A 82 5.14 21.97 8.92
N GLY A 83 4.08 22.51 9.50
CA GLY A 83 2.90 22.98 8.77
C GLY A 83 3.24 24.09 7.77
N GLN A 84 4.09 25.03 8.16
CA GLN A 84 4.57 26.09 7.27
C GLN A 84 5.34 25.52 6.08
N ILE A 85 6.26 24.57 6.27
CA ILE A 85 7.02 23.93 5.18
C ILE A 85 6.09 23.19 4.22
N ILE A 86 5.16 22.36 4.74
CA ILE A 86 4.20 21.63 3.91
C ILE A 86 3.32 22.58 3.10
N SER A 87 2.95 23.73 3.66
CA SER A 87 2.18 24.74 2.95
C SER A 87 2.92 25.39 1.77
N LEU A 88 4.24 25.19 1.63
CA LEU A 88 5.03 25.65 0.48
C LEU A 88 4.97 24.68 -0.72
N THR A 89 4.36 23.50 -0.58
CA THR A 89 4.36 22.42 -1.60
C THR A 89 3.99 22.88 -3.02
N PRO A 90 2.99 23.77 -3.24
CA PRO A 90 2.68 24.24 -4.58
C PRO A 90 3.85 24.96 -5.28
N CYS A 91 4.69 25.65 -4.50
CA CYS A 91 5.76 26.53 -4.98
C CYS A 91 7.13 25.87 -4.93
N VAL A 92 7.32 24.89 -4.05
CA VAL A 92 8.62 24.24 -3.79
C VAL A 92 8.63 22.77 -4.23
N GLY A 93 7.46 22.16 -4.46
CA GLY A 93 7.33 20.79 -4.92
C GLY A 93 7.49 19.75 -3.81
N GLY A 94 7.76 18.50 -4.19
CA GLY A 94 7.74 17.34 -3.28
C GLY A 94 8.83 17.33 -2.19
N VAL A 95 9.87 18.15 -2.35
CA VAL A 95 10.96 18.27 -1.35
C VAL A 95 10.43 18.72 0.02
N THR A 96 9.32 19.47 0.07
CA THR A 96 8.63 19.85 1.31
C THR A 96 8.28 18.65 2.19
N ARG A 97 7.87 17.53 1.58
CA ARG A 97 7.53 16.29 2.30
C ARG A 97 8.75 15.43 2.59
N ILE A 98 9.73 15.43 1.69
CA ILE A 98 10.95 14.62 1.84
C ILE A 98 11.77 15.15 3.02
N MET A 99 11.99 16.47 3.06
CA MET A 99 12.87 17.12 4.03
C MET A 99 12.13 17.60 5.30
N THR A 100 11.00 16.99 5.63
CA THR A 100 10.29 17.21 6.92
C THR A 100 9.94 15.91 7.63
N ARG A 101 10.44 14.77 7.13
CA ARG A 101 10.07 13.46 7.64
C ARG A 101 10.58 13.26 9.06
N SER A 102 11.83 13.63 9.32
CA SER A 102 12.45 13.51 10.65
C SER A 102 11.77 14.46 11.64
N LEU A 103 11.40 15.67 11.18
CA LEU A 103 10.61 16.60 11.99
C LEU A 103 9.24 16.05 12.36
N TYR A 104 8.52 15.45 11.40
CA TYR A 104 7.25 14.79 11.67
C TYR A 104 7.38 13.61 12.64
N ALA A 105 8.47 12.83 12.52
CA ALA A 105 8.74 11.72 13.43
C ALA A 105 8.86 12.22 14.88
N VAL A 106 9.61 13.32 15.09
CA VAL A 106 9.73 13.95 16.41
C VAL A 106 8.39 14.53 16.89
N VAL A 107 7.61 15.21 16.04
CA VAL A 107 6.27 15.71 16.43
C VAL A 107 5.32 14.58 16.85
N ASN A 108 5.52 13.36 16.35
CA ASN A 108 4.68 12.20 16.66
C ASN A 108 5.08 11.48 17.96
N THR A 109 6.24 11.78 18.55
CA THR A 109 6.60 11.27 19.89
C THR A 109 5.96 12.07 21.02
N LYS A 110 5.22 13.15 20.70
CA LYS A 110 4.55 14.01 21.68
C LYS A 110 3.63 13.22 22.61
N VAL A 111 3.67 13.56 23.90
CA VAL A 111 2.67 13.11 24.89
C VAL A 111 1.44 14.02 24.84
N SER A 112 1.64 15.32 24.67
CA SER A 112 0.57 16.31 24.48
C SER A 112 1.03 17.49 23.62
N TRP A 113 0.12 18.32 23.13
CA TRP A 113 0.47 19.51 22.33
C TRP A 113 1.21 20.60 23.11
N ASN A 114 1.13 20.57 24.45
CA ASN A 114 1.82 21.51 25.34
C ASN A 114 3.11 20.92 25.91
N SER A 115 3.46 19.68 25.56
CA SER A 115 4.70 19.03 25.99
C SER A 115 5.90 19.46 25.13
N THR A 116 7.09 19.14 25.62
CA THR A 116 8.35 19.25 24.88
C THR A 116 8.74 17.89 24.29
N VAL A 117 9.55 17.91 23.23
CA VAL A 117 10.10 16.73 22.56
C VAL A 117 11.57 16.91 22.28
N GLU A 118 12.31 15.81 22.33
CA GLU A 118 13.72 15.80 21.97
C GLU A 118 13.89 15.72 20.44
N LEU A 119 14.57 16.71 19.88
CA LEU A 119 14.97 16.80 18.48
C LEU A 119 16.10 15.81 18.22
N THR A 120 15.89 14.93 17.26
CA THR A 120 16.97 14.09 16.73
C THR A 120 17.92 14.94 15.87
N MET A 121 19.19 14.52 15.77
CA MET A 121 20.17 15.13 14.86
C MET A 121 19.63 15.26 13.41
N LYS A 122 18.84 14.26 12.96
CA LYS A 122 18.20 14.28 11.64
C LYS A 122 17.16 15.41 11.50
N ALA A 123 16.38 15.66 12.54
CA ALA A 123 15.41 16.75 12.57
C ALA A 123 16.10 18.11 12.57
N CYS A 124 17.20 18.27 13.32
CA CYS A 124 18.02 19.49 13.29
C CYS A 124 18.59 19.75 11.90
N ASN A 125 19.11 18.71 11.21
CA ASN A 125 19.60 18.84 9.84
C ASN A 125 18.50 19.28 8.85
N GLU A 126 17.28 18.76 9.00
CA GLU A 126 16.13 19.21 8.20
C GLU A 126 15.81 20.69 8.46
N LEU A 127 15.78 21.15 9.72
CA LEU A 127 15.56 22.55 10.07
C LEU A 127 16.63 23.47 9.46
N MET A 128 17.90 23.10 9.59
CA MET A 128 19.03 23.86 9.01
C MET A 128 18.92 23.94 7.49
N LEU A 129 18.57 22.84 6.84
CA LEU A 129 18.37 22.81 5.40
C LEU A 129 17.28 23.79 4.97
N TRP A 130 16.13 23.80 5.64
CA TRP A 130 15.06 24.75 5.34
C TRP A 130 15.47 26.19 5.61
N SER A 131 16.15 26.47 6.73
CA SER A 131 16.62 27.82 7.04
C SER A 131 17.56 28.38 5.95
N GLN A 132 18.48 27.54 5.46
CA GLN A 132 19.50 27.95 4.50
C GLN A 132 19.01 27.97 3.04
N ASN A 133 18.09 27.08 2.66
CA ASN A 133 17.79 26.85 1.24
C ASN A 133 16.41 27.37 0.80
N VAL A 134 15.50 27.72 1.73
CA VAL A 134 14.10 28.00 1.37
C VAL A 134 13.93 29.11 0.34
N ASP A 135 14.73 30.19 0.36
CA ASP A 135 14.60 31.27 -0.64
C ASP A 135 14.97 30.79 -2.05
N SER A 136 16.04 29.98 -2.16
CA SER A 136 16.48 29.41 -3.44
C SER A 136 15.48 28.39 -4.00
N LEU A 137 14.79 27.68 -3.11
CA LEU A 137 13.76 26.70 -3.46
C LEU A 137 12.42 27.37 -3.82
N ASN A 138 12.22 28.63 -3.43
CA ASN A 138 10.94 29.34 -3.51
C ASN A 138 10.63 29.91 -4.91
N ARG A 139 10.77 29.09 -5.95
CA ARG A 139 10.32 29.41 -7.31
C ARG A 139 10.12 28.11 -8.09
N ARG A 140 8.90 27.86 -8.55
CA ARG A 140 8.60 26.74 -9.45
C ARG A 140 7.86 27.23 -10.67
N CYS A 141 8.27 26.74 -11.84
CA CYS A 141 7.54 26.96 -13.08
C CYS A 141 6.69 25.72 -13.37
N PRO A 142 5.40 25.69 -13.05
CA PRO A 142 4.54 24.56 -13.38
C PRO A 142 4.19 24.49 -14.88
N TRP A 143 4.47 25.57 -15.63
CA TRP A 143 4.14 25.72 -17.06
C TRP A 143 5.36 25.52 -17.98
N LEU A 144 6.51 25.16 -17.41
CA LEU A 144 7.74 24.96 -18.18
C LEU A 144 7.49 23.82 -19.16
N PRO A 145 7.72 24.01 -20.48
CA PRO A 145 7.60 22.95 -21.45
C PRO A 145 8.48 21.77 -21.03
N LEU A 146 7.95 20.56 -21.16
CA LEU A 146 8.67 19.32 -20.88
C LEU A 146 10.01 19.36 -21.61
N SER A 147 11.08 19.57 -20.85
CA SER A 147 12.43 19.64 -21.43
C SER A 147 12.87 18.20 -21.63
N GLN A 148 13.24 17.84 -22.87
CA GLN A 148 13.78 16.50 -23.11
C GLN A 148 15.04 16.30 -22.26
N PRO A 149 15.19 15.14 -21.60
CA PRO A 149 16.33 14.87 -20.74
C PRO A 149 17.58 14.91 -21.61
N ALA A 150 18.56 15.70 -21.17
CA ALA A 150 19.86 15.78 -21.81
C ALA A 150 20.50 14.38 -21.96
N LYS A 151 20.32 13.51 -20.96
CA LYS A 151 20.77 12.11 -20.95
C LYS A 151 19.80 11.23 -20.18
N LEU A 152 19.65 9.98 -20.61
CA LEU A 152 18.87 8.97 -19.92
C LEU A 152 19.79 7.97 -19.23
N VAL A 153 19.68 7.84 -17.91
CA VAL A 153 20.56 7.02 -17.08
C VAL A 153 19.73 5.97 -16.34
N TYR A 154 20.17 4.72 -16.42
CA TYR A 154 19.58 3.60 -15.69
C TYR A 154 20.54 3.13 -14.61
N SER A 155 20.05 2.96 -13.39
CA SER A 155 20.84 2.37 -12.30
C SER A 155 20.16 1.15 -11.71
N ASP A 156 20.96 0.22 -11.23
CA ASP A 156 20.52 -0.91 -10.42
C ASP A 156 21.48 -1.17 -9.26
N ALA A 157 20.96 -1.82 -8.22
CA ALA A 157 21.72 -2.15 -7.03
C ALA A 157 21.32 -3.54 -6.53
N SER A 158 22.31 -4.42 -6.45
CA SER A 158 22.21 -5.76 -5.87
C SER A 158 22.69 -5.75 -4.41
N ASP A 159 22.68 -6.93 -3.77
CA ASP A 159 23.24 -7.15 -2.43
C ASP A 159 24.76 -7.00 -2.37
N TYR A 160 25.44 -7.01 -3.53
CA TYR A 160 26.90 -7.05 -3.62
C TYR A 160 27.51 -5.83 -4.31
N ALA A 161 26.78 -5.18 -5.22
CA ALA A 161 27.29 -4.08 -6.03
C ALA A 161 26.17 -3.15 -6.55
N CYS A 162 26.55 -1.99 -7.06
CA CYS A 162 25.73 -1.18 -7.95
C CYS A 162 26.31 -1.11 -9.36
N GLY A 163 25.41 -0.82 -10.31
CA GLY A 163 25.74 -0.48 -11.67
C GLY A 163 24.85 0.65 -12.18
N SER A 164 25.36 1.41 -13.14
CA SER A 164 24.59 2.42 -13.86
C SER A 164 25.09 2.56 -15.29
N PHE A 165 24.20 2.91 -16.23
CA PHE A 165 24.58 3.12 -17.62
C PHE A 165 23.81 4.28 -18.27
N ILE A 166 24.50 5.02 -19.14
CA ILE A 166 23.91 6.09 -19.96
C ILE A 166 23.48 5.47 -21.29
N HIS A 167 22.16 5.43 -21.54
CA HIS A 167 21.56 4.71 -22.67
C HIS A 167 22.09 5.13 -24.04
N SER A 168 22.36 6.42 -24.21
CA SER A 168 22.78 7.01 -25.50
C SER A 168 24.29 7.03 -25.72
N GLU A 169 25.11 6.79 -24.69
CA GLU A 169 26.58 6.95 -24.77
C GLU A 169 27.35 5.66 -24.51
N GLY A 170 26.67 4.57 -24.11
CA GLY A 170 27.33 3.30 -23.78
C GLY A 170 28.26 3.39 -22.57
N LYS A 171 28.24 4.50 -21.82
CA LYS A 171 29.06 4.70 -20.62
C LYS A 171 28.45 3.93 -19.46
N MET A 172 29.30 3.20 -18.74
CA MET A 172 28.92 2.38 -17.61
C MET A 172 29.71 2.77 -16.36
N PHE A 173 29.02 2.73 -15.23
CA PHE A 173 29.58 2.85 -13.90
C PHE A 173 29.25 1.56 -13.13
N GLN A 174 30.21 1.02 -12.39
CA GLN A 174 29.99 -0.12 -11.50
C GLN A 174 30.88 -0.02 -10.27
N GLN A 175 30.36 -0.42 -9.12
CA GLN A 175 31.11 -0.43 -7.87
C GLN A 175 30.57 -1.52 -6.93
N ASN A 176 31.49 -2.29 -6.33
CA ASN A 176 31.14 -3.23 -5.27
C ASN A 176 30.85 -2.48 -3.97
N TRP A 177 29.88 -2.97 -3.21
CA TRP A 177 29.62 -2.45 -1.87
C TRP A 177 30.72 -2.88 -0.91
N SER A 178 31.14 -1.98 -0.02
CA SER A 178 31.85 -2.41 1.19
C SER A 178 30.94 -3.25 2.09
N THR A 179 31.52 -3.99 3.03
CA THR A 179 30.78 -4.81 4.01
C THR A 179 29.76 -4.00 4.83
N ILE A 180 30.00 -2.70 5.03
CA ILE A 180 29.06 -1.81 5.72
C ILE A 180 27.90 -1.44 4.79
N GLU A 181 28.21 -1.07 3.55
CA GLU A 181 27.24 -0.63 2.55
C GLU A 181 26.32 -1.77 2.08
N SER A 182 26.83 -3.01 1.97
CA SER A 182 26.03 -4.18 1.57
C SER A 182 24.93 -4.51 2.58
N ASN A 183 25.21 -4.28 3.87
CA ASN A 183 24.26 -4.52 4.98
C ASN A 183 23.18 -3.43 5.10
N ASN A 184 23.32 -2.32 4.39
CA ASN A 184 22.31 -1.27 4.38
C ASN A 184 21.19 -1.64 3.41
N SER A 185 19.98 -1.89 3.91
CA SER A 185 18.71 -1.63 3.20
C SER A 185 18.64 -2.13 1.74
N SER A 186 17.63 -1.80 0.95
CA SER A 186 17.69 -2.05 -0.51
C SER A 186 17.40 -0.75 -1.25
N THR A 187 16.48 0.04 -0.69
CA THR A 187 16.27 1.45 -1.00
C THR A 187 17.55 2.28 -0.86
N TRP A 188 18.34 2.05 0.19
CA TRP A 188 19.59 2.77 0.42
C TRP A 188 20.58 2.48 -0.71
N ARG A 189 20.82 1.20 -1.00
CA ARG A 189 21.72 0.76 -2.09
C ARG A 189 21.29 1.30 -3.45
N LYS A 190 19.98 1.29 -3.75
CA LYS A 190 19.44 1.87 -5.00
C LYS A 190 19.68 3.36 -5.12
N LEU A 191 19.53 4.12 -4.03
CA LEU A 191 19.73 5.56 -4.05
C LEU A 191 21.22 5.93 -4.03
N LYS A 192 22.05 5.19 -3.26
CA LYS A 192 23.51 5.33 -3.30
C LYS A 192 24.07 5.00 -4.69
N ALA A 193 23.49 4.03 -5.39
CA ALA A 193 23.83 3.75 -6.78
C ALA A 193 23.57 4.94 -7.72
N VAL A 194 22.47 5.68 -7.51
CA VAL A 194 22.20 6.91 -8.28
C VAL A 194 23.23 7.99 -7.98
N GLU A 195 23.54 8.21 -6.70
CA GLU A 195 24.55 9.18 -6.27
C GLU A 195 25.93 8.86 -6.87
N LEU A 196 26.40 7.63 -6.69
CA LEU A 196 27.68 7.17 -7.24
C LEU A 196 27.71 7.22 -8.76
N ALA A 197 26.59 6.95 -9.43
CA ALA A 197 26.48 7.13 -10.87
C ALA A 197 26.58 8.60 -11.29
N LEU A 198 25.98 9.53 -10.55
CA LEU A 198 26.10 10.96 -10.84
C LEU A 198 27.54 11.45 -10.66
N ILE A 199 28.23 10.98 -9.61
CA ILE A 199 29.67 11.25 -9.41
C ILE A 199 30.49 10.65 -10.56
N GLY A 200 30.28 9.37 -10.86
CA GLY A 200 31.01 8.64 -11.89
C GLY A 200 30.79 9.19 -13.29
N PHE A 201 29.61 9.74 -13.58
CA PHE A 201 29.29 10.37 -14.85
C PHE A 201 29.49 11.89 -14.87
N ALA A 202 29.95 12.51 -13.78
CA ALA A 202 30.14 13.96 -13.69
C ALA A 202 30.91 14.54 -14.90
N PRO A 203 32.04 13.96 -15.36
CA PRO A 203 32.76 14.48 -16.53
C PRO A 203 31.92 14.43 -17.81
N SER A 204 31.13 13.37 -17.96
CA SER A 204 30.27 13.19 -19.12
C SER A 204 29.04 14.10 -19.07
N LEU A 205 28.53 14.41 -17.89
CA LEU A 205 27.39 15.31 -17.71
C LEU A 205 27.76 16.79 -17.93
N LEU A 206 29.04 17.14 -17.82
CA LEU A 206 29.56 18.51 -17.94
C LEU A 206 29.92 18.95 -19.38
N ASP A 207 30.06 18.03 -20.34
CA ASP A 207 30.47 18.30 -21.74
C ASP A 207 29.38 18.90 -22.66
N PHE A 208 28.37 19.58 -22.11
CA PHE A 208 27.33 20.21 -22.95
C PHE A 208 27.84 21.52 -23.60
N PRO A 209 27.75 21.68 -24.93
CA PRO A 209 27.88 22.98 -25.55
C PRO A 209 26.78 23.88 -25.01
N ARG A 210 27.20 25.05 -24.52
CA ARG A 210 26.39 26.07 -23.83
C ARG A 210 25.09 26.37 -24.61
N GLY A 211 24.00 25.75 -24.18
CA GLY A 211 22.63 26.06 -24.61
C GLY A 211 22.12 27.37 -23.98
N PRO A 212 20.92 27.85 -24.38
CA PRO A 212 20.41 29.19 -24.09
C PRO A 212 19.93 29.32 -22.64
N LEU A 213 20.88 29.29 -21.70
CA LEU A 213 20.74 29.65 -20.30
C LEU A 213 21.80 30.72 -19.96
N LYS A 214 21.77 31.83 -20.70
CA LYS A 214 22.08 33.17 -20.17
C LYS A 214 20.68 33.77 -19.96
N ASP A 215 20.10 33.83 -18.76
CA ASP A 215 20.53 34.63 -17.61
C ASP A 215 20.00 34.05 -16.30
N THR A 216 20.62 32.98 -15.78
CA THR A 216 20.58 32.74 -14.34
C THR A 216 22.02 32.61 -13.87
N SER A 217 22.43 33.57 -13.05
CA SER A 217 23.73 33.63 -12.40
C SER A 217 23.90 32.52 -11.35
N PHE A 218 23.69 31.26 -11.72
CA PHE A 218 24.08 30.09 -10.94
C PHE A 218 25.48 29.67 -11.39
N LYS A 219 26.49 30.37 -10.84
CA LYS A 219 27.80 29.75 -10.66
C LYS A 219 27.67 28.88 -9.42
N ASP A 220 27.40 27.59 -9.58
CA ASP A 220 27.57 26.63 -8.49
C ASP A 220 28.83 25.80 -8.80
N PRO A 221 30.00 26.19 -8.25
CA PRO A 221 31.24 25.45 -8.39
C PRO A 221 31.25 24.33 -7.35
N ASP A 222 30.53 23.24 -7.62
CA ASP A 222 30.97 21.86 -7.35
C ASP A 222 29.75 20.91 -7.39
N LEU A 223 29.66 20.11 -8.45
CA LEU A 223 28.88 18.87 -8.45
C LEU A 223 29.11 18.00 -7.19
N PRO A 224 30.32 17.97 -6.58
CA PRO A 224 30.55 17.37 -5.26
C PRO A 224 29.64 17.89 -4.14
N SER A 225 29.31 19.18 -4.13
CA SER A 225 28.38 19.80 -3.15
C SER A 225 26.94 19.32 -3.38
N LEU A 226 26.49 19.24 -4.64
CA LEU A 226 25.17 18.69 -4.99
C LEU A 226 25.08 17.20 -4.66
N SER A 227 26.15 16.45 -4.88
CA SER A 227 26.26 15.03 -4.51
C SER A 227 26.22 14.84 -2.99
N SER A 228 26.95 15.65 -2.22
CA SER A 228 26.92 15.62 -0.75
C SER A 228 25.54 16.03 -0.18
N ARG A 229 24.83 16.95 -0.85
CA ARG A 229 23.45 17.33 -0.51
C ARG A 229 22.46 16.20 -0.79
N LEU A 230 22.60 15.49 -1.91
CA LEU A 230 21.81 14.29 -2.22
C LEU A 230 22.12 13.12 -1.29
N GLU A 231 23.41 12.89 -1.00
CA GLU A 231 23.92 11.91 -0.03
C GLU A 231 23.27 12.11 1.34
N THR A 232 23.23 13.36 1.83
CA THR A 232 22.60 13.72 3.12
C THR A 232 21.08 13.52 3.10
N THR A 233 20.39 13.86 2.01
CA THR A 233 18.94 13.67 1.86
C THR A 233 18.54 12.18 1.79
N ILE A 234 19.42 11.33 1.25
CA ILE A 234 19.14 9.92 0.92
C ILE A 234 19.54 8.97 2.05
N LEU A 235 20.66 9.21 2.74
CA LEU A 235 21.13 8.43 3.89
C LEU A 235 20.16 8.49 5.08
N LEU A 236 19.38 9.56 5.21
CA LEU A 236 18.50 9.79 6.35
C LEU A 236 17.14 9.04 6.24
N ALA A 237 16.82 8.49 5.07
CA ALA A 237 15.51 7.92 4.75
C ALA A 237 15.28 6.46 5.23
N ARG A 238 15.71 6.08 6.44
CA ARG A 238 15.15 4.90 7.15
C ARG A 238 15.08 5.10 8.66
N ALA A 239 13.87 4.91 9.21
CA ALA A 239 13.65 4.29 10.51
C ALA A 239 12.55 3.23 10.35
N PRO A 240 12.70 2.05 10.97
CA PRO A 240 11.72 0.95 10.96
C PRO A 240 10.58 1.25 11.94
N GLY A 241 9.38 0.77 11.61
CA GLY A 241 8.23 0.77 12.51
C GLY A 241 7.30 1.98 12.35
N THR A 242 6.34 1.89 11.44
CA THR A 242 4.98 2.50 11.53
C THR A 242 4.23 2.17 10.23
N VAL A 243 3.71 0.96 10.20
CA VAL A 243 3.09 0.34 9.02
C VAL A 243 1.59 0.62 9.06
N ASN A 244 1.04 1.17 7.97
CA ASN A 244 -0.37 1.09 7.49
C ASN A 244 -0.97 2.40 6.96
N MET A 245 -0.58 3.60 7.46
CA MET A 245 -1.02 4.87 6.83
C MET A 245 0.04 5.44 5.86
N PHE A 246 1.30 5.10 6.08
CA PHE A 246 2.45 5.60 5.32
C PHE A 246 2.70 4.89 3.98
N ASP A 247 2.26 3.63 3.84
CA ASP A 247 2.51 2.89 2.60
C ASP A 247 1.69 3.47 1.44
N ARG A 248 0.40 3.80 1.65
CA ARG A 248 -0.45 4.39 0.61
C ARG A 248 0.13 5.69 0.06
N ALA A 249 0.68 6.52 0.94
CA ALA A 249 1.35 7.77 0.57
C ALA A 249 2.69 7.53 -0.13
N PHE A 250 3.46 6.51 0.25
CA PHE A 250 4.77 6.21 -0.34
C PHE A 250 4.67 5.76 -1.80
N TYR A 251 3.71 4.88 -2.16
CA TYR A 251 3.56 4.41 -3.55
C TYR A 251 2.82 5.40 -4.43
N ASP A 252 1.78 6.08 -3.93
CA ASP A 252 1.17 7.16 -4.71
C ASP A 252 2.20 8.28 -4.93
N THR A 253 3.02 8.61 -3.92
CA THR A 253 4.12 9.57 -4.12
C THR A 253 5.17 9.02 -5.09
N ALA A 254 5.64 7.78 -4.97
CA ALA A 254 6.61 7.22 -5.92
C ALA A 254 6.03 7.11 -7.33
N PHE A 255 4.77 6.71 -7.49
CA PHE A 255 4.07 6.61 -8.77
C PHE A 255 3.85 7.99 -9.38
N TYR A 256 3.38 8.96 -8.61
CA TYR A 256 3.23 10.33 -9.06
C TYR A 256 4.58 11.01 -9.27
N SER A 257 5.63 10.65 -8.54
CA SER A 257 7.00 11.13 -8.76
C SER A 257 7.62 10.50 -10.00
N ILE A 258 7.37 9.23 -10.30
CA ILE A 258 7.80 8.57 -11.54
C ILE A 258 7.03 9.17 -12.72
N LYS A 259 5.71 9.29 -12.58
CA LYS A 259 4.85 9.95 -13.57
C LYS A 259 5.33 11.37 -13.82
N TRP A 260 5.46 12.16 -12.76
CA TRP A 260 5.96 13.52 -12.82
C TRP A 260 7.38 13.58 -13.36
N SER A 261 8.29 12.68 -13.00
CA SER A 261 9.67 12.68 -13.49
C SER A 261 9.77 12.30 -14.97
N HIS A 262 8.93 11.38 -15.45
CA HIS A 262 8.89 11.01 -16.88
C HIS A 262 8.17 12.07 -17.70
N GLU A 263 7.01 12.54 -17.22
CA GLU A 263 6.28 13.64 -17.86
C GLU A 263 7.14 14.89 -17.88
N SER A 264 7.78 15.29 -16.78
CA SER A 264 8.69 16.44 -16.72
C SER A 264 9.90 16.31 -17.65
N ALA A 265 10.28 15.07 -17.99
CA ALA A 265 11.31 14.73 -18.97
C ALA A 265 10.74 14.53 -20.41
N GLY A 266 9.45 14.78 -20.66
CA GLY A 266 8.85 14.59 -21.99
C GLY A 266 8.81 13.13 -22.46
N LEU A 267 8.96 12.17 -21.56
CA LEU A 267 8.91 10.74 -21.85
C LEU A 267 7.49 10.20 -21.63
N VAL A 268 7.10 9.20 -22.42
CA VAL A 268 5.86 8.45 -22.16
C VAL A 268 5.99 7.81 -20.79
N THR A 269 5.13 8.21 -19.87
CA THR A 269 5.21 7.72 -18.51
C THR A 269 4.92 6.21 -18.46
N PRO A 270 5.77 5.40 -17.82
CA PRO A 270 5.48 3.98 -17.61
C PRO A 270 4.23 3.79 -16.73
N THR A 271 3.78 4.84 -16.03
CA THR A 271 2.57 4.83 -15.21
C THR A 271 1.26 4.77 -16.00
N GLU A 272 1.28 5.01 -17.31
CA GLU A 272 0.11 4.81 -18.17
C GLU A 272 0.00 3.38 -18.70
N ASN A 273 1.05 2.56 -18.54
CA ASN A 273 1.01 1.16 -18.90
C ASN A 273 -0.05 0.41 -18.05
N PRO A 274 -0.98 -0.35 -18.67
CA PRO A 274 -2.03 -1.09 -17.97
C PRO A 274 -1.52 -2.10 -16.92
N LEU A 275 -0.28 -2.59 -17.06
CA LEU A 275 0.36 -3.45 -16.07
C LEU A 275 0.83 -2.66 -14.85
N VAL A 276 1.43 -1.49 -15.05
CA VAL A 276 1.92 -0.62 -13.98
C VAL A 276 0.74 -0.04 -13.18
N ASN A 277 -0.37 0.29 -13.84
CA ASN A 277 -1.62 0.65 -13.18
C ASN A 277 -2.21 -0.54 -12.38
N ARG A 278 -2.22 -1.75 -12.93
CA ARG A 278 -2.67 -2.95 -12.20
C ARG A 278 -1.80 -3.24 -10.97
N VAL A 279 -0.48 -3.07 -11.07
CA VAL A 279 0.47 -3.24 -9.96
C VAL A 279 0.24 -2.17 -8.88
N ARG A 280 0.00 -0.91 -9.26
CA ARG A 280 -0.34 0.16 -8.31
C ARG A 280 -1.64 -0.12 -7.58
N GLU A 281 -2.70 -0.50 -8.29
CA GLU A 281 -3.99 -0.84 -7.68
C GLU A 281 -3.86 -2.07 -6.76
N PHE A 282 -3.02 -3.03 -7.12
CA PHE A 282 -2.69 -4.17 -6.27
C PHE A 282 -1.89 -3.76 -5.02
N ALA A 283 -0.90 -2.87 -5.14
CA ALA A 283 -0.12 -2.35 -4.02
C ALA A 283 -0.99 -1.53 -3.05
N LYS A 284 -1.90 -0.70 -3.57
CA LYS A 284 -2.93 0.00 -2.78
C LYS A 284 -3.84 -0.99 -2.05
N LYS A 285 -4.21 -2.11 -2.68
CA LYS A 285 -5.05 -3.15 -2.06
C LYS A 285 -4.32 -3.90 -0.94
N ILE A 286 -3.01 -4.13 -1.07
CA ILE A 286 -2.20 -4.81 -0.04
C ILE A 286 -1.96 -3.88 1.16
N LEU A 287 -1.71 -2.59 0.93
CA LEU A 287 -1.14 -1.69 1.95
C LEU A 287 -2.08 -0.56 2.40
N GLY A 288 -3.13 -0.26 1.63
CA GLY A 288 -4.09 0.82 1.90
C GLY A 288 -5.32 0.39 2.71
N THR A 289 -5.34 -0.82 3.27
CA THR A 289 -6.46 -1.24 4.12
C THR A 289 -6.29 -0.73 5.55
N LYS A 290 -6.94 0.40 5.85
CA LYS A 290 -7.67 0.54 7.12
C LYS A 290 -8.47 -0.76 7.26
N THR A 291 -8.06 -1.72 8.09
CA THR A 291 -8.69 -3.05 8.33
C THR A 291 -9.80 -3.34 7.32
N GLY A 292 -9.42 -3.62 6.07
CA GLY A 292 -10.32 -3.40 4.94
C GLY A 292 -11.50 -4.32 5.03
N ASN A 293 -12.68 -3.80 5.40
CA ASN A 293 -13.92 -4.53 5.68
C ASN A 293 -13.63 -6.01 5.96
N ARG A 294 -12.80 -6.27 6.99
CA ARG A 294 -12.33 -7.64 7.24
C ARG A 294 -13.59 -8.45 7.47
N LYS A 295 -13.80 -9.44 6.60
CA LYS A 295 -15.00 -10.24 6.68
C LYS A 295 -15.03 -10.91 8.05
N GLU A 296 -16.21 -10.90 8.65
CA GLU A 296 -16.40 -11.50 9.97
C GLU A 296 -16.15 -13.02 9.88
N PRO A 297 -15.48 -13.64 10.86
CA PRO A 297 -15.39 -15.10 10.94
C PRO A 297 -16.78 -15.72 10.98
N LEU A 298 -17.03 -16.72 10.14
CA LEU A 298 -18.29 -17.46 10.15
C LEU A 298 -18.24 -18.46 11.30
N SER A 299 -19.14 -18.35 12.28
CA SER A 299 -19.16 -19.30 13.40
C SER A 299 -19.63 -20.68 12.94
N ILE A 300 -19.22 -21.72 13.69
CA ILE A 300 -19.64 -23.10 13.40
C ILE A 300 -21.15 -23.29 13.57
N GLU A 301 -21.76 -22.50 14.45
CA GLU A 301 -23.21 -22.48 14.66
C GLU A 301 -23.94 -21.97 13.40
N ILE A 302 -23.49 -20.83 12.84
CA ILE A 302 -24.06 -20.31 11.58
C ILE A 302 -23.86 -21.33 10.44
N LEU A 303 -22.71 -22.00 10.39
CA LEU A 303 -22.46 -23.02 9.37
C LEU A 303 -23.41 -24.23 9.52
N LYS A 304 -23.70 -24.65 10.76
CA LYS A 304 -24.70 -25.70 11.03
C LYS A 304 -26.09 -25.27 10.58
N ASP A 305 -26.50 -24.04 10.86
CA ASP A 305 -27.79 -23.51 10.39
C ASP A 305 -27.90 -23.51 8.86
N VAL A 306 -26.81 -23.18 8.15
CA VAL A 306 -26.72 -23.29 6.68
C VAL A 306 -26.88 -24.74 6.23
N ILE A 307 -26.28 -25.70 6.92
CA ILE A 307 -26.36 -27.13 6.59
C ILE A 307 -27.77 -27.65 6.81
N ASP A 308 -28.38 -27.33 7.96
CA ASP A 308 -29.71 -27.76 8.34
C ASP A 308 -30.79 -27.14 7.44
N GLY A 309 -30.56 -25.92 6.94
CA GLY A 309 -31.41 -25.27 5.93
C GLY A 309 -31.18 -25.72 4.49
N SER A 310 -30.17 -26.57 4.22
CA SER A 310 -29.83 -27.03 2.87
C SER A 310 -30.42 -28.40 2.55
N ASP A 311 -30.94 -28.56 1.34
CA ASP A 311 -31.35 -29.86 0.79
C ASP A 311 -30.12 -30.62 0.26
N LEU A 312 -29.53 -31.48 1.08
CA LEU A 312 -28.38 -32.31 0.70
C LEU A 312 -28.72 -33.42 -0.32
N SER A 313 -30.00 -33.64 -0.63
CA SER A 313 -30.38 -34.47 -1.78
C SER A 313 -30.08 -33.73 -3.10
N ASN A 314 -30.09 -32.40 -3.09
CA ASN A 314 -29.72 -31.57 -4.22
C ASN A 314 -28.19 -31.50 -4.39
N THR A 315 -27.66 -32.04 -5.49
CA THR A 315 -26.22 -32.10 -5.77
C THR A 315 -25.54 -30.71 -5.78
N LEU A 316 -26.24 -29.64 -6.18
CA LEU A 316 -25.68 -28.29 -6.16
C LEU A 316 -25.49 -27.79 -4.73
N GLN A 317 -26.49 -28.01 -3.87
CA GLN A 317 -26.43 -27.60 -2.47
C GLN A 317 -25.43 -28.46 -1.69
N LEU A 318 -25.42 -29.78 -1.90
CA LEU A 318 -24.43 -30.70 -1.34
C LEU A 318 -22.99 -30.28 -1.70
N ARG A 319 -22.74 -29.92 -2.95
CA ARG A 319 -21.43 -29.40 -3.38
C ARG A 319 -21.03 -28.14 -2.62
N ASN A 320 -21.96 -27.19 -2.49
CA ASN A 320 -21.71 -25.92 -1.84
C ASN A 320 -21.44 -26.12 -0.34
N VAL A 321 -22.25 -26.92 0.35
CA VAL A 321 -22.04 -27.32 1.74
C VAL A 321 -20.68 -28.01 1.91
N CYS A 322 -20.34 -28.96 1.03
CA CYS A 322 -19.05 -29.62 1.03
C CYS A 322 -17.88 -28.63 0.91
N LEU A 323 -17.97 -27.65 0.00
CA LEU A 323 -17.00 -26.54 -0.10
C LEU A 323 -16.87 -25.78 1.22
N TYR A 324 -17.99 -25.46 1.87
CA TYR A 324 -17.99 -24.64 3.09
C TYR A 324 -17.36 -25.37 4.27
N VAL A 325 -17.75 -26.62 4.53
CA VAL A 325 -17.20 -27.41 5.64
C VAL A 325 -15.72 -27.74 5.45
N LEU A 326 -15.26 -27.91 4.20
CA LEU A 326 -13.83 -28.07 3.93
C LEU A 326 -13.07 -26.77 4.18
N CYS A 327 -13.59 -25.63 3.75
CA CYS A 327 -12.96 -24.33 4.02
C CYS A 327 -12.82 -24.06 5.52
N GLU A 328 -13.85 -24.37 6.30
CA GLU A 328 -13.85 -24.21 7.75
C GLU A 328 -12.89 -25.20 8.42
N ALA A 329 -13.05 -26.50 8.19
CA ALA A 329 -12.29 -27.51 8.93
C ALA A 329 -10.81 -27.56 8.56
N GLY A 330 -10.45 -27.23 7.31
CA GLY A 330 -9.06 -27.21 6.85
C GLY A 330 -8.37 -25.84 6.91
N PHE A 331 -9.07 -24.82 7.39
CA PHE A 331 -8.69 -23.40 7.24
C PHE A 331 -8.33 -23.04 5.79
N PHE A 332 -8.96 -23.71 4.82
CA PHE A 332 -8.64 -23.53 3.41
C PHE A 332 -9.20 -22.22 2.90
N ARG A 333 -8.50 -21.62 1.95
CA ARG A 333 -9.10 -20.63 1.05
C ARG A 333 -10.02 -21.35 0.07
N SER A 334 -11.11 -20.73 -0.36
CA SER A 334 -12.01 -21.33 -1.37
C SER A 334 -11.28 -21.71 -2.67
N GLU A 335 -10.26 -20.95 -3.06
CA GLU A 335 -9.40 -21.27 -4.22
C GLU A 335 -8.53 -22.51 -4.02
N GLU A 336 -8.17 -22.84 -2.78
CA GLU A 336 -7.44 -24.07 -2.44
C GLU A 336 -8.41 -25.25 -2.55
N VAL A 337 -9.61 -25.12 -1.94
CA VAL A 337 -10.64 -26.19 -1.99
C VAL A 337 -11.08 -26.49 -3.42
N THR A 338 -11.36 -25.45 -4.23
CA THR A 338 -11.79 -25.63 -5.63
C THR A 338 -10.72 -26.28 -6.52
N ARG A 339 -9.46 -26.33 -6.08
CA ARG A 339 -8.34 -26.97 -6.78
C ARG A 339 -7.99 -28.36 -6.26
N ILE A 340 -8.71 -28.87 -5.25
CA ILE A 340 -8.52 -30.23 -4.77
C ILE A 340 -8.84 -31.21 -5.91
N ARG A 341 -7.88 -32.09 -6.19
CA ARG A 341 -8.04 -33.24 -7.08
C ARG A 341 -8.36 -34.47 -6.26
N ARG A 342 -8.94 -35.48 -6.89
CA ARG A 342 -9.36 -36.68 -6.15
C ARG A 342 -8.20 -37.43 -5.51
N ASN A 343 -7.06 -37.57 -6.20
CA ASN A 343 -5.83 -38.17 -5.67
C ASN A 343 -5.15 -37.38 -4.53
N HIS A 344 -5.57 -36.13 -4.27
CA HIS A 344 -5.08 -35.36 -3.11
C HIS A 344 -5.70 -35.82 -1.79
N ILE A 345 -6.76 -36.63 -1.83
CA ILE A 345 -7.55 -36.99 -0.66
C ILE A 345 -7.27 -38.44 -0.27
N LYS A 346 -6.75 -38.63 0.94
CA LYS A 346 -6.59 -39.93 1.58
C LYS A 346 -7.55 -40.05 2.75
N PHE A 347 -8.52 -40.96 2.64
CA PHE A 347 -9.41 -41.29 3.74
C PHE A 347 -8.76 -42.33 4.65
N LEU A 348 -8.84 -42.09 5.95
CA LEU A 348 -8.43 -43.00 7.02
C LEU A 348 -9.65 -43.26 7.93
N GLU A 349 -9.44 -44.02 9.01
CA GLU A 349 -10.53 -44.49 9.88
C GLU A 349 -11.22 -43.33 10.62
N ASP A 350 -10.44 -42.50 11.29
CA ASP A 350 -10.88 -41.39 12.15
C ASP A 350 -10.65 -40.00 11.53
N HIS A 351 -9.96 -39.90 10.39
CA HIS A 351 -9.66 -38.64 9.73
C HIS A 351 -9.47 -38.79 8.21
N MET A 352 -9.27 -37.66 7.54
CA MET A 352 -8.76 -37.61 6.17
C MET A 352 -7.57 -36.68 6.07
N ILE A 353 -6.69 -36.95 5.11
CA ILE A 353 -5.57 -36.08 4.75
C ILE A 353 -5.86 -35.50 3.39
N ILE A 354 -5.74 -34.17 3.26
CA ILE A 354 -5.85 -33.47 2.00
C ILE A 354 -4.51 -32.79 1.70
N LYS A 355 -3.90 -33.18 0.59
CA LYS A 355 -2.69 -32.55 0.06
C LYS A 355 -3.03 -31.23 -0.62
N VAL A 356 -2.25 -30.19 -0.35
CA VAL A 356 -2.40 -28.86 -0.96
C VAL A 356 -1.23 -28.62 -1.92
N GLU A 357 -1.46 -28.79 -3.22
CA GLU A 357 -0.41 -28.57 -4.23
C GLU A 357 0.00 -27.10 -4.41
N LYS A 358 -0.93 -26.17 -4.15
CA LYS A 358 -0.72 -24.75 -4.41
C LYS A 358 -1.43 -23.91 -3.36
N SER A 359 -0.67 -23.40 -2.39
CA SER A 359 -1.11 -22.29 -1.54
C SER A 359 -0.43 -20.99 -2.00
N LYS A 360 -1.02 -19.84 -1.65
CA LYS A 360 -0.39 -18.52 -1.90
C LYS A 360 0.98 -18.36 -1.20
N ILE A 361 1.30 -19.25 -0.26
CA ILE A 361 2.43 -19.17 0.67
C ILE A 361 3.50 -20.23 0.34
N ASP A 362 3.17 -21.25 -0.46
CA ASP A 362 4.06 -22.32 -0.93
C ASP A 362 4.56 -22.06 -2.37
N GLN A 363 5.43 -21.07 -2.53
CA GLN A 363 6.06 -20.77 -3.82
C GLN A 363 7.08 -21.84 -4.26
N LEU A 364 7.53 -22.72 -3.34
CA LEU A 364 8.55 -23.75 -3.58
C LEU A 364 7.97 -25.16 -3.82
N ARG A 365 6.64 -25.32 -3.83
CA ARG A 365 5.92 -26.58 -4.09
C ARG A 365 6.32 -27.72 -3.14
N GLN A 366 6.57 -27.40 -1.87
CA GLN A 366 6.92 -28.41 -0.87
C GLN A 366 5.71 -29.29 -0.50
N GLY A 367 4.48 -28.83 -0.79
CA GLY A 367 3.27 -29.63 -0.62
C GLY A 367 2.92 -29.81 0.85
N ASP A 368 2.10 -28.92 1.38
CA ASP A 368 1.56 -29.06 2.74
C ASP A 368 0.37 -30.04 2.75
N GLU A 369 0.24 -30.79 3.85
CA GLU A 369 -0.89 -31.68 4.11
C GLU A 369 -1.73 -31.14 5.28
N VAL A 370 -3.05 -31.27 5.17
CA VAL A 370 -3.99 -30.91 6.24
C VAL A 370 -4.75 -32.15 6.68
N VAL A 371 -4.73 -32.40 7.98
CA VAL A 371 -5.40 -33.53 8.64
C VAL A 371 -6.75 -33.05 9.16
N ILE A 372 -7.85 -33.63 8.67
CA ILE A 372 -9.22 -33.24 9.06
C ILE A 372 -9.91 -34.42 9.74
N ALA A 373 -10.26 -34.25 11.00
CA ALA A 373 -10.93 -35.27 11.80
C ALA A 373 -12.35 -35.58 11.31
N SER A 374 -12.76 -36.84 11.46
CA SER A 374 -14.14 -37.29 11.29
C SER A 374 -14.91 -37.02 12.58
N SER A 375 -15.75 -35.99 12.61
CA SER A 375 -16.44 -35.53 13.82
C SER A 375 -17.77 -36.24 14.11
N GLY A 376 -18.20 -37.18 13.26
CA GLY A 376 -19.40 -38.01 13.46
C GLY A 376 -20.76 -37.30 13.37
N GLY A 377 -20.82 -35.96 13.38
CA GLY A 377 -22.06 -35.18 13.30
C GLY A 377 -22.53 -34.85 11.88
N SER A 378 -23.68 -34.18 11.76
CA SER A 378 -24.27 -33.73 10.47
C SER A 378 -23.36 -32.79 9.68
N ALA A 379 -22.54 -32.00 10.38
CA ALA A 379 -21.55 -31.09 9.79
C ALA A 379 -20.17 -31.74 9.56
N CYS A 380 -20.04 -33.06 9.69
CA CYS A 380 -18.75 -33.75 9.53
C CYS A 380 -18.19 -33.57 8.11
N PRO A 381 -17.02 -32.90 7.95
CA PRO A 381 -16.44 -32.65 6.62
C PRO A 381 -16.09 -33.95 5.88
N VAL A 382 -15.62 -34.97 6.60
CA VAL A 382 -15.27 -36.27 6.04
C VAL A 382 -16.50 -36.98 5.46
N SER A 383 -17.59 -37.04 6.24
CA SER A 383 -18.84 -37.68 5.82
C SER A 383 -19.48 -36.94 4.63
N ILE A 384 -19.54 -35.61 4.69
CA ILE A 384 -20.09 -34.78 3.61
C ILE A 384 -19.26 -34.94 2.33
N LEU A 385 -17.92 -34.94 2.42
CA LEU A 385 -17.07 -35.14 1.24
C LEU A 385 -17.25 -36.55 0.65
N ARG A 386 -17.30 -37.60 1.48
CA ARG A 386 -17.59 -38.97 0.99
C ARG A 386 -18.93 -39.02 0.26
N HIS A 387 -19.97 -38.40 0.83
CA HIS A 387 -21.29 -38.33 0.21
C HIS A 387 -21.27 -37.59 -1.13
N TYR A 388 -20.58 -36.46 -1.20
CA TYR A 388 -20.42 -35.67 -2.42
C TYR A 388 -19.68 -36.44 -3.54
N LEU A 389 -18.54 -37.09 -3.21
CA LEU A 389 -17.77 -37.88 -4.16
C LEU A 389 -18.59 -39.07 -4.69
N SER A 390 -19.30 -39.77 -3.80
CA SER A 390 -20.19 -40.87 -4.17
C SER A 390 -21.35 -40.42 -5.06
N ARG A 391 -22.00 -39.29 -4.73
CA ARG A 391 -23.12 -38.74 -5.52
C ARG A 391 -22.77 -38.48 -6.98
N LEU A 392 -21.52 -38.11 -7.23
CA LEU A 392 -21.02 -37.78 -8.57
C LEU A 392 -20.24 -38.93 -9.22
N ASN A 393 -20.15 -40.08 -8.56
CA ASN A 393 -19.38 -41.24 -9.01
C ASN A 393 -17.93 -40.87 -9.40
N ILE A 394 -17.27 -40.05 -8.58
CA ILE A 394 -15.88 -39.66 -8.83
C ILE A 394 -14.98 -40.86 -8.49
N ASP A 395 -14.29 -41.37 -9.50
CA ASP A 395 -13.36 -42.50 -9.38
C ASP A 395 -12.29 -42.24 -8.31
N PRO A 396 -12.15 -43.09 -7.29
CA PRO A 396 -11.13 -42.98 -6.24
C PRO A 396 -9.68 -42.80 -6.73
N HIS A 397 -9.36 -43.30 -7.92
CA HIS A 397 -8.02 -43.24 -8.52
C HIS A 397 -7.84 -42.07 -9.50
N SER A 398 -8.87 -41.25 -9.69
CA SER A 398 -8.83 -40.12 -10.60
C SER A 398 -7.87 -39.01 -10.14
N ASP A 399 -7.25 -38.34 -11.10
CA ASP A 399 -6.52 -37.08 -10.90
C ASP A 399 -7.41 -35.86 -11.21
N GLU A 400 -8.71 -36.02 -11.49
CA GLU A 400 -9.57 -34.90 -11.85
C GLU A 400 -9.94 -34.00 -10.65
N LEU A 401 -10.27 -32.74 -10.94
CA LEU A 401 -10.80 -31.80 -9.96
C LEU A 401 -12.16 -32.27 -9.44
N ILE A 402 -12.33 -32.26 -8.11
CA ILE A 402 -13.60 -32.68 -7.49
C ILE A 402 -14.63 -31.54 -7.47
N PHE A 403 -14.21 -30.28 -7.62
CA PHE A 403 -15.10 -29.11 -7.64
C PHE A 403 -15.12 -28.42 -9.01
N ARG A 404 -15.89 -28.99 -9.92
CA ARG A 404 -16.13 -28.48 -11.29
C ARG A 404 -17.52 -27.87 -11.44
N GLN A 405 -17.73 -27.14 -12.53
CA GLN A 405 -19.04 -26.59 -12.86
C GLN A 405 -20.10 -27.72 -12.92
N LEU A 406 -21.27 -27.45 -12.37
CA LEU A 406 -22.43 -28.32 -12.47
C LEU A 406 -23.43 -27.73 -13.45
N VAL A 407 -24.05 -28.56 -14.27
CA VAL A 407 -25.11 -28.18 -15.20
C VAL A 407 -26.40 -28.87 -14.77
N LYS A 408 -27.49 -28.09 -14.72
CA LYS A 408 -28.82 -28.60 -14.39
C LYS A 408 -29.30 -29.54 -15.49
N THR A 409 -29.86 -30.67 -15.09
CA THR A 409 -30.52 -31.66 -15.95
C THR A 409 -32.00 -31.73 -15.57
N LYS A 410 -32.80 -32.56 -16.26
CA LYS A 410 -34.24 -32.70 -15.99
C LYS A 410 -34.53 -33.14 -14.55
N SER A 411 -33.69 -33.99 -13.97
CA SER A 411 -33.92 -34.60 -12.66
C SER A 411 -32.85 -34.26 -11.60
N SER A 412 -31.67 -33.75 -11.97
CA SER A 412 -30.59 -33.45 -11.02
C SER A 412 -29.54 -32.48 -11.61
N TYR A 413 -28.31 -32.49 -11.11
CA TYR A 413 -27.16 -31.82 -11.68
C TYR A 413 -26.10 -32.84 -12.12
N LYS A 414 -25.46 -32.57 -13.26
CA LYS A 414 -24.29 -33.32 -13.73
C LYS A 414 -23.04 -32.45 -13.68
N MET A 415 -21.89 -33.08 -13.42
CA MET A 415 -20.60 -32.42 -13.52
C MET A 415 -20.18 -32.24 -14.97
N VAL A 416 -19.64 -31.08 -15.31
CA VAL A 416 -19.08 -30.81 -16.64
C VAL A 416 -17.76 -31.57 -16.80
N SER A 417 -17.56 -32.22 -17.95
CA SER A 417 -16.36 -33.02 -18.24
C SER A 417 -15.07 -32.19 -18.25
N LYS A 418 -15.15 -30.92 -18.66
CA LYS A 418 -14.02 -30.00 -18.67
C LYS A 418 -13.41 -29.89 -17.27
N ASP A 419 -12.15 -30.33 -17.15
CA ASP A 419 -11.38 -30.27 -15.89
C ASP A 419 -10.96 -28.83 -15.56
N LYS A 420 -11.94 -28.02 -15.12
CA LYS A 420 -11.75 -26.62 -14.75
C LYS A 420 -12.42 -26.35 -13.41
N PRO A 421 -11.74 -25.67 -12.46
CA PRO A 421 -12.30 -25.38 -11.16
C PRO A 421 -13.47 -24.40 -11.27
N ILE A 422 -14.40 -24.47 -10.30
CA ILE A 422 -15.41 -23.42 -10.11
C ILE A 422 -14.71 -22.09 -9.83
N SER A 423 -15.26 -21.00 -10.37
CA SER A 423 -14.68 -19.67 -10.22
C SER A 423 -14.90 -19.10 -8.80
N TYR A 424 -13.95 -18.30 -8.32
CA TYR A 424 -14.06 -17.61 -7.03
C TYR A 424 -15.35 -16.78 -6.88
N PRO A 425 -15.78 -15.96 -7.86
CA PRO A 425 -17.06 -15.25 -7.78
C PRO A 425 -18.26 -16.18 -7.60
N THR A 426 -18.28 -17.32 -8.30
CA THR A 426 -19.36 -18.31 -8.17
C THR A 426 -19.47 -18.88 -6.75
N VAL A 427 -18.33 -19.15 -6.09
CA VAL A 427 -18.34 -19.61 -4.70
C VAL A 427 -18.86 -18.51 -3.77
N GLY A 428 -18.44 -17.26 -3.99
CA GLY A 428 -18.90 -16.11 -3.23
C GLY A 428 -20.41 -15.88 -3.36
N ASP A 429 -20.96 -15.94 -4.57
CA ASP A 429 -22.39 -15.77 -4.83
C ASP A 429 -23.23 -16.86 -4.17
N HIS A 430 -22.79 -18.12 -4.23
CA HIS A 430 -23.49 -19.22 -3.55
C HIS A 430 -23.45 -19.05 -2.03
N LEU A 431 -22.30 -18.67 -1.47
CA LEU A 431 -22.17 -18.44 -0.03
C LEU A 431 -23.10 -17.31 0.43
N SER A 432 -23.10 -16.19 -0.30
CA SER A 432 -23.99 -15.07 0.01
C SER A 432 -25.47 -15.47 -0.03
N LYS A 433 -25.87 -16.32 -0.99
CA LYS A 433 -27.25 -16.82 -1.09
C LYS A 433 -27.61 -17.75 0.07
N SER A 434 -26.70 -18.67 0.44
CA SER A 434 -26.89 -19.58 1.58
C SER A 434 -26.99 -18.84 2.91
N LEU A 435 -26.33 -17.70 3.06
CA LEU A 435 -26.34 -16.90 4.30
C LEU A 435 -27.56 -16.00 4.43
N HIS A 436 -28.25 -15.67 3.33
CA HIS A 436 -29.33 -14.67 3.35
C HIS A 436 -30.48 -15.02 4.30
N SER A 437 -30.79 -16.30 4.48
CA SER A 437 -31.83 -16.77 5.40
C SER A 437 -31.33 -17.10 6.81
N VAL A 438 -30.03 -16.98 7.07
CA VAL A 438 -29.40 -17.42 8.32
C VAL A 438 -28.87 -16.25 9.14
N VAL A 439 -28.37 -15.19 8.50
CA VAL A 439 -27.76 -14.04 9.20
C VAL A 439 -28.43 -12.72 8.82
N PRO A 440 -28.46 -11.72 9.74
CA PRO A 440 -29.08 -10.42 9.49
C PRO A 440 -28.42 -9.62 8.36
N ASP A 441 -27.08 -9.66 8.28
CA ASP A 441 -26.31 -8.98 7.24
C ASP A 441 -25.30 -9.94 6.61
N PRO A 442 -25.62 -10.56 5.46
CA PRO A 442 -24.69 -11.42 4.73
C PRO A 442 -23.46 -10.69 4.19
N SER A 443 -23.51 -9.35 4.06
CA SER A 443 -22.47 -8.57 3.41
C SER A 443 -21.18 -8.46 4.24
N VAL A 444 -21.25 -8.71 5.55
CA VAL A 444 -20.06 -8.78 6.41
C VAL A 444 -19.30 -10.11 6.23
N TYR A 445 -19.88 -11.09 5.55
CA TYR A 445 -19.26 -12.39 5.29
C TYR A 445 -18.73 -12.48 3.86
N GLY A 446 -17.79 -13.42 3.66
CA GLY A 446 -17.24 -13.76 2.35
C GLY A 446 -16.56 -15.12 2.40
N THR A 447 -15.98 -15.56 1.28
CA THR A 447 -15.34 -16.89 1.22
C THR A 447 -14.19 -17.07 2.22
N HIS A 448 -13.55 -15.99 2.65
CA HIS A 448 -12.52 -16.01 3.69
C HIS A 448 -13.08 -16.22 5.11
N SER A 449 -14.35 -15.88 5.34
CA SER A 449 -15.02 -16.03 6.64
C SER A 449 -15.05 -17.47 7.13
N LEU A 450 -15.12 -18.45 6.22
CA LEU A 450 -15.14 -19.87 6.55
C LEU A 450 -13.83 -20.29 7.21
N GLY A 451 -12.70 -20.02 6.55
CA GLY A 451 -11.38 -20.37 7.07
C GLY A 451 -10.99 -19.59 8.33
N SER A 452 -11.35 -18.30 8.42
CA SER A 452 -11.14 -17.52 9.65
C SER A 452 -12.09 -17.95 10.78
N GLY A 453 -13.28 -18.46 10.45
CA GLY A 453 -14.23 -19.06 11.37
C GLY A 453 -13.66 -20.25 12.11
N GLY A 454 -13.20 -21.25 11.37
CA GLY A 454 -12.53 -22.42 11.95
C GLY A 454 -11.26 -22.04 12.70
N ALA A 455 -10.47 -21.12 12.15
CA ALA A 455 -9.25 -20.65 12.82
C ALA A 455 -9.54 -20.02 14.19
N SER A 456 -10.54 -19.14 14.24
CA SER A 456 -10.97 -18.50 15.48
C SER A 456 -11.53 -19.51 16.47
N LYS A 457 -12.33 -20.47 16.03
CA LYS A 457 -12.87 -21.53 16.90
C LYS A 457 -11.77 -22.37 17.53
N ALA A 458 -10.77 -22.79 16.74
CA ALA A 458 -9.66 -23.59 17.24
C ALA A 458 -8.80 -22.82 18.25
N ALA A 459 -8.48 -21.55 17.96
CA ALA A 459 -7.71 -20.69 18.87
C ALA A 459 -8.45 -20.49 20.21
N ASN A 460 -9.74 -20.13 20.17
CA ASN A 460 -10.55 -19.93 21.37
C ASN A 460 -10.81 -21.24 22.15
N SER A 461 -10.65 -22.42 21.51
CA SER A 461 -10.74 -23.72 22.18
C SER A 461 -9.41 -24.18 22.81
N GLY A 462 -8.36 -23.36 22.76
CA GLY A 462 -7.07 -23.67 23.38
C GLY A 462 -6.22 -24.67 22.59
N VAL A 463 -6.45 -24.85 21.28
CA VAL A 463 -5.58 -25.69 20.45
C VAL A 463 -4.17 -25.11 20.44
N GLY A 464 -3.18 -25.95 20.76
CA GLY A 464 -1.78 -25.52 20.90
C GLY A 464 -1.24 -24.82 19.64
N ASP A 465 -0.57 -23.68 19.86
CA ASP A 465 -0.14 -22.72 18.84
C ASP A 465 0.64 -23.35 17.66
N ARG A 466 1.55 -24.28 17.95
CA ARG A 466 2.34 -24.98 16.92
C ARG A 466 1.47 -25.80 15.97
N VAL A 467 0.51 -26.56 16.52
CA VAL A 467 -0.37 -27.45 15.74
C VAL A 467 -1.36 -26.60 14.94
N PHE A 468 -1.92 -25.60 15.60
CA PHE A 468 -2.81 -24.62 14.99
C PHE A 468 -2.14 -23.88 13.81
N GLN A 469 -0.92 -23.39 14.00
CA GLN A 469 -0.16 -22.71 12.97
C GLN A 469 0.18 -23.63 11.78
N ARG A 470 0.53 -24.89 12.06
CA ARG A 470 0.78 -25.90 11.03
C ARG A 470 -0.48 -26.21 10.22
N HIS A 471 -1.63 -26.37 10.87
CA HIS A 471 -2.92 -26.64 10.21
C HIS A 471 -3.33 -25.51 9.25
N GLY A 472 -3.20 -24.27 9.70
CA GLY A 472 -3.43 -23.07 8.87
C GLY A 472 -2.33 -22.78 7.84
N ARG A 473 -1.23 -23.56 7.85
CA ARG A 473 -0.08 -23.43 6.93
C ARG A 473 0.51 -22.01 6.92
N TRP A 474 0.57 -21.38 8.09
CA TRP A 474 1.10 -20.01 8.24
C TRP A 474 2.60 -20.04 8.59
N LYS A 475 3.42 -19.33 7.81
CA LYS A 475 4.87 -19.23 8.04
C LYS A 475 5.26 -18.34 9.21
N SER A 476 4.36 -17.48 9.68
CA SER A 476 4.62 -16.57 10.80
C SER A 476 3.43 -16.47 11.74
N VAL A 477 3.73 -16.16 13.01
CA VAL A 477 2.73 -15.92 14.06
C VAL A 477 1.81 -14.76 13.69
N SER A 478 2.37 -13.67 13.15
CA SER A 478 1.55 -12.53 12.68
C SER A 478 0.56 -12.92 11.57
N ALA A 479 0.91 -13.85 10.68
CA ALA A 479 -0.02 -14.33 9.66
C ALA A 479 -1.14 -15.19 10.26
N LYS A 480 -0.83 -16.03 11.25
CA LYS A 480 -1.78 -16.82 12.05
C LYS A 480 -2.76 -15.89 12.78
N ASP A 481 -2.25 -14.93 13.53
CA ASP A 481 -3.06 -13.99 14.34
C ASP A 481 -3.98 -13.13 13.46
N GLY A 482 -3.61 -12.89 12.20
CA GLY A 482 -4.45 -12.16 11.24
C GLY A 482 -5.77 -12.87 10.88
N TYR A 483 -5.87 -14.18 11.14
CA TYR A 483 -7.08 -15.00 10.86
C TYR A 483 -7.94 -15.24 12.11
N VAL A 484 -7.44 -14.92 13.30
CA VAL A 484 -8.11 -15.19 14.58
C VAL A 484 -8.86 -13.96 15.04
N LYS A 485 -10.09 -14.17 15.52
CA LYS A 485 -10.86 -13.20 16.30
C LYS A 485 -11.11 -13.80 17.69
N ASP A 486 -10.52 -13.19 18.70
CA ASP A 486 -10.69 -13.59 20.09
C ASP A 486 -12.16 -13.39 20.51
N ASP A 487 -12.70 -14.36 21.25
CA ASP A 487 -14.03 -14.19 21.82
C ASP A 487 -14.04 -13.10 22.91
N ILE A 488 -15.24 -12.53 23.12
CA ILE A 488 -15.42 -11.44 24.08
C ILE A 488 -15.14 -11.93 25.52
N ALA A 489 -15.40 -13.20 25.82
CA ALA A 489 -15.22 -13.75 27.15
C ALA A 489 -13.73 -13.78 27.56
N SER A 490 -12.86 -14.21 26.65
CA SER A 490 -11.40 -14.24 26.79
C SER A 490 -10.82 -12.84 26.85
N ARG A 491 -11.35 -11.90 26.07
CA ARG A 491 -10.95 -10.48 26.17
C ARG A 491 -11.39 -9.85 27.51
N ASN A 492 -12.57 -10.21 27.99
CA ASN A 492 -13.11 -9.76 29.27
C ASN A 492 -12.39 -10.41 30.46
N SER A 493 -11.79 -11.59 30.31
CA SER A 493 -11.07 -12.25 31.40
C SER A 493 -9.88 -11.41 31.88
N VAL A 494 -9.25 -10.65 30.98
CA VAL A 494 -8.17 -9.73 31.30
C VAL A 494 -8.63 -8.72 32.35
N SER A 495 -9.72 -7.99 32.09
CA SER A 495 -10.24 -7.01 33.06
C SER A 495 -10.82 -7.67 34.31
N LYS A 496 -11.48 -8.83 34.18
CA LYS A 496 -11.97 -9.60 35.35
C LYS A 496 -10.84 -10.03 36.28
N SER A 497 -9.68 -10.39 35.73
CA SER A 497 -8.52 -10.80 36.52
C SER A 497 -7.89 -9.67 37.35
N LEU A 498 -8.21 -8.42 37.02
CA LEU A 498 -7.74 -7.24 37.76
C LEU A 498 -8.57 -6.94 39.02
N GLY A 499 -9.72 -7.62 39.21
CA GLY A 499 -10.54 -7.50 40.42
C GLY A 499 -11.42 -6.23 40.49
N PHE A 500 -11.74 -5.62 39.36
CA PHE A 500 -12.74 -4.54 39.26
C PHE A 500 -14.16 -5.07 39.06
#